data_AF-A0A7V2I090-F1
#
_entry.id   AF-A0A7V2I090-F1
#
_cell.length_a   1.000
_cell.length_b   1.000
_cell.length_c   1.000
_cell.angle_alpha   90.00
_cell.angle_beta   90.00
_cell.angle_gamma   90.00
#
_symmetry.space_group_name_H-M   'P 1'
#
loop_
_entity.id
_entity.type
_entity.pdbx_description
1 polymer ?
#
loop_
_entity_poly.entity_id
_entity_poly.type
_entity_poly.pdbx_seq_one_letter_code
_entity_poly.pdbx_strand_id
1 'polypeptide(L)'
;MVILTFIIPITILIIFFLLYLNFNSFLKSLFVLFLLPFPIFGSFLILKILNYNLSVAVWVGIIALLGISVEIIVVKIKFLDLGFEKFNDKYNAIHWAVVRRIRPITITAFDRWNFFHFYFSIIYYSEFLYYAL
;
A
#
# COMPACT_ATOMS: atom_id res chain seq x y z
N MET A 1 -19.86 -8.04 -19.61
CA MET A 1 -19.77 -8.77 -18.32
C MET A 1 -18.64 -9.80 -18.30
N VAL A 2 -18.47 -10.63 -19.34
CA VAL A 2 -17.44 -11.69 -19.40
C VAL A 2 -15.99 -11.17 -19.32
N ILE A 3 -15.69 -10.04 -19.97
CA ILE A 3 -14.32 -9.48 -20.03
C ILE A 3 -13.75 -9.09 -18.66
N LEU A 4 -14.55 -8.53 -17.74
CA LEU A 4 -14.07 -8.16 -16.39
C LEU A 4 -13.65 -9.39 -15.58
N THR A 5 -14.44 -10.47 -15.65
CA THR A 5 -14.17 -11.72 -14.94
C THR A 5 -12.87 -12.38 -15.39
N PHE A 6 -12.43 -12.13 -16.62
CA PHE A 6 -11.13 -12.61 -17.12
C PHE A 6 -9.97 -11.64 -16.81
N ILE A 7 -10.21 -10.33 -16.89
CA ILE A 7 -9.17 -9.32 -16.63
C ILE A 7 -8.71 -9.35 -15.18
N ILE A 8 -9.65 -9.41 -14.22
CA ILE A 8 -9.33 -9.41 -12.78
C ILE A 8 -8.34 -10.53 -12.39
N PRO A 9 -8.57 -11.82 -12.71
CA PRO A 9 -7.62 -12.87 -12.36
C PRO A 9 -6.31 -12.76 -13.12
N ILE A 10 -6.31 -12.28 -14.37
CA ILE A 10 -5.07 -12.03 -15.14
C ILE A 10 -4.22 -10.95 -14.47
N THR A 11 -4.82 -9.83 -14.05
CA THR A 11 -4.10 -8.76 -13.37
C THR A 11 -3.53 -9.24 -12.03
N ILE A 12 -4.29 -10.02 -11.26
CA ILE A 12 -3.81 -10.62 -10.01
C ILE A 12 -2.65 -11.58 -10.28
N LEU A 13 -2.72 -12.39 -11.34
CA LEU A 13 -1.66 -13.31 -11.74
C LEU A 13 -0.37 -12.57 -12.11
N ILE A 14 -0.47 -11.45 -12.83
CA ILE A 14 0.68 -10.62 -13.20
C ILE A 14 1.31 -9.99 -11.95
N ILE A 15 0.50 -9.42 -11.05
CA ILE A 15 0.98 -8.85 -9.79
C ILE A 15 1.66 -9.94 -8.95
N PHE A 16 1.07 -11.13 -8.89
CA PHE A 16 1.67 -12.27 -8.20
C PHE A 16 3.04 -12.63 -8.77
N PHE A 17 3.17 -12.69 -10.10
CA PHE A 17 4.43 -13.03 -10.75
C PHE A 17 5.51 -11.97 -10.53
N LEU A 18 5.16 -10.68 -10.58
CA LEU A 18 6.08 -9.59 -10.26
C LEU A 18 6.56 -9.65 -8.80
N LEU A 19 5.67 -9.95 -7.86
CA LEU A 19 6.04 -10.13 -6.45
C LEU A 19 6.91 -11.37 -6.25
N TYR A 20 6.61 -12.47 -6.95
CA TYR A 20 7.40 -13.69 -6.91
C TYR A 20 8.84 -13.43 -7.34
N LEU A 21 9.05 -12.69 -8.45
CA LEU A 21 10.38 -12.29 -8.90
C LEU A 21 11.08 -11.35 -7.91
N ASN A 22 10.34 -10.53 -7.17
CA ASN A 22 10.91 -9.59 -6.20
C ASN A 22 11.46 -10.30 -4.95
N PHE A 23 10.73 -11.29 -4.43
CA PHE A 23 11.05 -11.97 -3.17
C PHE A 23 11.65 -13.36 -3.32
N ASN A 24 11.61 -13.94 -4.53
CA ASN A 24 11.94 -15.34 -4.82
C ASN A 24 11.26 -16.33 -3.85
N SER A 25 10.06 -15.98 -3.36
CA SER A 25 9.34 -16.77 -2.36
C SER A 25 7.84 -16.70 -2.58
N PHE A 26 7.25 -17.88 -2.74
CA PHE A 26 5.80 -18.06 -2.94
C PHE A 26 5.00 -17.56 -1.73
N LEU A 27 5.41 -17.95 -0.51
CA LEU A 27 4.71 -17.59 0.72
C LEU A 27 4.72 -16.07 0.98
N LYS A 28 5.85 -15.39 0.74
CA LYS A 28 5.96 -13.94 0.92
C LYS A 28 5.06 -13.18 -0.06
N SER A 29 5.05 -13.61 -1.33
CA SER A 29 4.23 -13.00 -2.37
C SER A 29 2.74 -13.15 -2.09
N LEU A 30 2.33 -14.34 -1.64
CA LEU A 30 0.95 -14.60 -1.25
C LEU A 30 0.55 -13.76 -0.02
N PHE A 31 1.44 -13.61 0.95
CA PHE A 31 1.21 -12.78 2.13
C PHE A 31 0.98 -11.29 1.76
N VAL A 32 1.77 -10.76 0.82
CA VAL A 32 1.55 -9.39 0.29
C VAL A 32 0.18 -9.28 -0.39
N LEU A 33 -0.20 -10.27 -1.20
CA LEU A 33 -1.52 -10.28 -1.84
C LEU A 33 -2.67 -10.34 -0.84
N PHE A 34 -2.53 -11.11 0.23
CA PHE A 34 -3.54 -11.16 1.30
C PHE A 34 -3.68 -9.84 2.05
N LEU A 35 -2.60 -9.06 2.16
CA LEU A 35 -2.61 -7.77 2.86
C LEU A 35 -3.18 -6.62 2.01
N LEU A 36 -3.15 -6.73 0.67
CA LEU A 36 -3.70 -5.73 -0.26
C LEU A 36 -5.20 -5.37 -0.08
N PRO A 37 -6.13 -6.31 0.20
CA PRO A 37 -7.53 -5.96 0.41
C PRO A 37 -7.79 -5.22 1.73
N PHE A 38 -6.89 -5.29 2.72
CA PHE A 38 -7.08 -4.66 4.03
C PHE A 38 -7.18 -3.13 3.97
N PRO A 39 -6.28 -2.39 3.27
CA PRO A 39 -6.41 -0.94 3.09
C PRO A 39 -7.73 -0.52 2.46
N ILE A 40 -8.18 -1.26 1.44
CA ILE A 40 -9.46 -0.98 0.77
C ILE A 40 -10.60 -1.16 1.76
N PHE A 41 -10.64 -2.29 2.46
CA PHE A 41 -11.68 -2.58 3.44
C PHE A 41 -11.73 -1.52 4.55
N GLY A 42 -10.58 -1.13 5.09
CA GLY A 42 -10.48 -0.07 6.09
C GLY A 42 -11.00 1.29 5.58
N SER A 43 -10.67 1.64 4.33
CA SER A 43 -11.17 2.87 3.71
C SER A 43 -12.69 2.88 3.57
N PHE A 44 -13.28 1.78 3.06
CA PHE A 44 -14.74 1.70 2.92
C PHE A 44 -15.47 1.76 4.26
N LEU A 45 -14.92 1.13 5.31
CA LEU A 45 -15.51 1.15 6.64
C LEU A 45 -15.57 2.59 7.19
N ILE A 46 -14.48 3.34 7.06
CA ILE A 46 -14.39 4.74 7.52
C ILE A 46 -15.34 5.65 6.74
N LEU A 47 -15.38 5.51 5.41
CA LEU A 47 -16.28 6.30 4.55
C LEU A 47 -17.75 6.06 4.89
N LYS A 48 -18.12 4.81 5.19
CA LYS A 48 -19.47 4.45 5.60
C LYS A 48 -19.84 5.04 6.96
N ILE A 49 -18.91 5.03 7.91
CA ILE A 49 -19.14 5.63 9.25
C ILE A 49 -19.30 7.15 9.14
N LEU A 50 -18.54 7.80 8.25
CA LEU A 50 -18.55 9.25 8.04
C LEU A 50 -19.66 9.74 7.08
N ASN A 51 -20.46 8.84 6.50
CA ASN A 51 -21.49 9.14 5.50
C ASN A 51 -20.99 10.01 4.32
N TYR A 52 -19.77 9.77 3.85
CA TYR A 52 -19.24 10.45 2.66
C TYR A 52 -19.71 9.79 1.37
N ASN A 53 -20.02 10.61 0.36
CA ASN A 53 -20.31 10.14 -1.00
C ASN A 53 -19.04 9.64 -1.69
N LEU A 54 -19.17 8.57 -2.48
CA LEU A 54 -18.07 8.03 -3.29
C LEU A 54 -17.80 8.97 -4.49
N SER A 55 -16.98 10.00 -4.26
CA SER A 55 -16.53 10.93 -5.31
C SER A 55 -15.22 10.46 -5.96
N VAL A 56 -14.82 11.13 -7.05
CA VAL A 56 -13.52 10.89 -7.72
C VAL A 56 -12.36 11.08 -6.74
N ALA A 57 -12.42 12.10 -5.87
CA ALA A 57 -11.41 12.35 -4.84
C ALA A 57 -11.26 11.15 -3.87
N VAL A 58 -12.37 10.52 -3.49
CA VAL A 58 -12.35 9.32 -2.62
C VAL A 58 -11.66 8.15 -3.32
N TRP A 59 -11.94 7.92 -4.61
CA TRP A 59 -11.29 6.87 -5.39
C TRP A 59 -9.78 7.09 -5.52
N VAL A 60 -9.34 8.33 -5.78
CA VAL A 60 -7.91 8.68 -5.82
C VAL A 60 -7.25 8.42 -4.47
N GLY A 61 -7.93 8.74 -3.36
CA GLY A 61 -7.45 8.44 -2.00
C GLY A 61 -7.26 6.94 -1.74
N ILE A 62 -8.22 6.11 -2.17
CA ILE A 62 -8.13 4.64 -2.04
C ILE A 62 -6.94 4.08 -2.83
N ILE A 63 -6.71 4.57 -4.06
CA ILE A 63 -5.58 4.14 -4.90
C ILE A 63 -4.24 4.56 -4.26
N ALA A 64 -4.15 5.79 -3.74
CA ALA A 64 -2.97 6.26 -3.03
C ALA A 64 -2.67 5.39 -1.79
N LEU A 65 -3.70 5.06 -1.00
CA LEU A 65 -3.58 4.18 0.17
C LEU A 65 -3.09 2.78 -0.19
N LEU A 66 -3.58 2.22 -1.31
CA LEU A 66 -3.11 0.92 -1.82
C LEU A 66 -1.62 0.93 -2.14
N GLY A 67 -1.14 1.91 -2.90
CA GLY A 67 0.28 2.04 -3.25
C GLY A 67 1.18 2.21 -2.01
N ILE A 68 0.76 3.10 -1.11
CA ILE A 68 1.42 3.37 0.18
C ILE A 68 1.56 2.09 1.00
N SER A 69 0.51 1.25 1.01
CA SER A 69 0.45 0.00 1.77
C SER A 69 1.38 -1.06 1.20
N VAL A 70 1.40 -1.26 -0.12
CA VAL A 70 2.29 -2.24 -0.77
C VAL A 70 3.75 -1.95 -0.44
N GLU A 71 4.17 -0.70 -0.57
CA GLU A 71 5.55 -0.29 -0.26
C GLU A 71 5.92 -0.64 1.19
N ILE A 72 5.05 -0.28 2.15
CA ILE A 72 5.27 -0.55 3.58
C ILE A 72 5.36 -2.05 3.87
N ILE A 73 4.54 -2.88 3.22
CA ILE A 73 4.53 -4.33 3.40
C ILE A 73 5.83 -4.94 2.84
N VAL A 74 6.18 -4.57 1.60
CA VAL A 74 7.34 -5.11 0.89
C VAL A 74 8.63 -4.82 1.64
N VAL A 75 8.79 -3.56 2.07
CA VAL A 75 9.97 -3.13 2.85
C VAL A 75 10.05 -3.89 4.17
N LYS A 76 8.94 -4.07 4.89
CA LYS A 76 8.93 -4.82 6.17
C LYS A 76 9.37 -6.27 6.03
N ILE A 77 8.89 -6.97 5.00
CA ILE A 77 9.29 -8.36 4.73
C ILE A 77 10.79 -8.43 4.49
N LYS A 78 11.34 -7.52 3.68
CA LYS A 78 12.77 -7.49 3.36
C LYS A 78 13.65 -7.20 4.58
N PHE A 79 13.21 -6.31 5.48
CA PHE A 79 13.94 -6.09 6.74
C PHE A 79 13.93 -7.30 7.67
N LEU A 80 12.85 -8.08 7.69
CA LEU A 80 12.81 -9.34 8.45
C LEU A 80 13.77 -10.37 7.87
N ASP A 81 13.82 -10.50 6.55
CA ASP A 81 14.78 -11.38 5.87
C ASP A 81 16.23 -11.03 6.23
N LEU A 82 16.59 -9.75 6.12
CA LEU A 82 17.91 -9.25 6.52
C LEU A 82 18.23 -9.50 8.00
N GLY A 83 17.22 -9.48 8.87
CA GLY A 83 17.38 -9.83 10.28
C GLY A 83 17.71 -11.30 10.48
N PHE A 84 16.98 -12.19 9.79
CA PHE A 84 17.19 -13.64 9.86
C PHE A 84 18.51 -14.08 9.22
N GLU A 85 19.00 -13.37 8.19
CA GLU A 85 20.32 -13.62 7.61
C GLU A 85 21.47 -13.21 8.55
N LYS A 86 21.26 -12.18 9.37
CA LYS A 86 22.31 -11.60 10.21
C LYS A 86 22.45 -12.26 11.58
N PHE A 87 21.38 -12.84 12.11
CA PHE A 87 21.37 -13.42 13.45
C PHE A 87 20.80 -14.84 13.42
N ASN A 88 21.53 -15.78 14.03
CA ASN A 88 21.03 -17.16 14.22
C ASN A 88 19.90 -17.25 15.25
N ASP A 89 19.83 -16.31 16.19
CA ASP A 89 18.75 -16.24 17.16
C ASP A 89 17.57 -15.42 16.61
N LYS A 90 16.40 -16.06 16.55
CA LYS A 90 15.14 -15.48 16.05
C LYS A 90 14.73 -14.24 16.83
N TYR A 91 14.95 -14.22 18.15
CA TYR A 91 14.59 -13.07 18.97
C TYR A 91 15.42 -11.84 18.60
N ASN A 92 16.75 -12.02 18.54
CA ASN A 92 17.67 -10.96 18.13
C ASN A 92 17.44 -10.50 16.69
N ALA A 93 17.11 -11.41 15.77
CA ALA A 93 16.76 -11.10 14.39
C ALA A 93 15.53 -10.17 14.29
N ILE A 94 14.44 -10.52 14.99
CA ILE A 94 13.20 -9.73 14.98
C ILE A 94 13.43 -8.38 15.67
N HIS A 95 14.09 -8.37 16.83
CA HIS A 95 14.38 -7.13 17.56
C HIS A 95 15.18 -6.16 16.68
N TRP A 96 16.24 -6.63 16.02
CA TRP A 96 17.04 -5.82 15.11
C TRP A 96 16.22 -5.29 13.92
N ALA A 97 15.40 -6.13 13.29
CA ALA A 97 14.54 -5.73 12.18
C ALA A 97 13.51 -4.66 12.59
N VAL A 98 12.94 -4.78 13.80
CA VAL A 98 11.97 -3.83 14.36
C VAL A 98 12.59 -2.49 14.70
N VAL A 99 13.81 -2.47 15.26
CA VAL A 99 14.49 -1.22 15.59
C VAL A 99 14.93 -0.48 14.32
N ARG A 100 15.42 -1.21 13.31
CA ARG A 100 15.97 -0.60 12.10
C ARG A 100 14.92 0.01 11.17
N ARG A 101 13.67 -0.46 11.24
CA ARG A 101 12.56 0.08 10.44
C ARG A 101 12.05 1.45 10.92
N ILE A 102 12.32 1.86 12.16
CA ILE A 102 11.78 3.12 12.72
C ILE A 102 12.25 4.32 11.88
N ARG A 103 13.57 4.42 11.62
CA ARG A 103 14.17 5.52 10.86
C ARG A 103 13.58 5.67 9.45
N PRO A 104 13.57 4.63 8.60
CA PRO A 104 13.00 4.76 7.26
C PRO A 104 11.48 4.98 7.29
N ILE A 105 10.73 4.34 8.21
CA ILE A 105 9.27 4.57 8.30
C ILE A 105 8.95 6.01 8.69
N THR A 106 9.73 6.62 9.58
CA THR A 106 9.51 8.03 9.95
C THR A 106 9.80 8.98 8.80
N ILE A 107 10.84 8.71 8.01
CA ILE A 107 11.19 9.53 6.84
C ILE A 107 10.10 9.40 5.77
N THR A 108 9.72 8.18 5.42
CA THR A 108 8.69 7.98 4.38
C THR A 108 7.31 8.46 4.82
N ALA A 109 6.97 8.37 6.10
CA ALA A 109 5.74 8.96 6.62
C ALA A 109 5.75 10.49 6.52
N PHE A 110 6.88 11.13 6.83
CA PHE A 110 7.02 12.58 6.74
C PHE A 110 6.99 13.07 5.28
N ASP A 111 7.70 12.40 4.38
CA ASP A 111 7.69 12.75 2.96
C ASP A 111 6.29 12.59 2.34
N ARG A 112 5.57 11.52 2.72
CA ARG A 112 4.20 11.28 2.28
C ARG A 112 3.22 12.32 2.80
N TRP A 113 3.45 12.91 3.97
CA TRP A 113 2.61 14.00 4.49
C TRP A 113 2.64 15.23 3.58
N ASN A 114 3.84 15.61 3.11
CA ASN A 114 4.01 16.72 2.17
C ASN A 114 3.38 16.40 0.81
N PHE A 115 3.56 15.17 0.32
CA PHE A 115 2.94 14.72 -0.92
C PHE A 115 1.40 14.71 -0.86
N PHE A 116 0.83 14.36 0.30
CA PHE A 116 -0.62 14.39 0.52
C PHE A 116 -1.19 15.82 0.40
N HIS A 117 -0.50 16.81 0.98
CA HIS A 117 -0.89 18.22 0.84
C HIS A 117 -0.85 18.68 -0.62
N PHE A 118 0.15 18.23 -1.39
CA PHE A 118 0.26 18.53 -2.82
C PHE A 118 -0.86 17.88 -3.66
N TYR A 119 -1.28 16.65 -3.33
CA TYR A 119 -2.41 16.02 -4.03
C TYR A 119 -3.74 16.71 -3.74
N PHE A 120 -3.95 17.09 -2.49
CA PHE A 120 -5.17 17.79 -2.10
C PHE A 120 -5.28 19.16 -2.79
N SER A 121 -4.16 19.88 -2.95
CA SER A 121 -4.15 21.14 -3.70
C SER A 121 -4.53 20.94 -5.18
N ILE A 122 -3.99 19.92 -5.86
CA ILE A 122 -4.36 19.62 -7.26
C ILE A 122 -5.85 19.32 -7.39
N ILE A 123 -6.41 18.50 -6.49
CA ILE A 123 -7.84 18.13 -6.53
C ILE A 123 -8.71 19.36 -6.33
N TYR A 124 -8.41 20.18 -5.32
CA TYR A 124 -9.14 21.43 -5.05
C TYR A 124 -9.09 22.39 -6.24
N TYR A 125 -7.93 22.56 -6.87
CA TYR A 125 -7.80 23.42 -8.05
C TYR A 125 -8.58 22.88 -9.26
N SER A 126 -8.63 21.56 -9.44
CA SER A 126 -9.37 20.93 -10.55
C SER A 126 -10.88 21.01 -10.39
N GLU A 127 -11.42 20.85 -9.17
CA GLU A 127 -12.84 21.02 -8.91
C GLU A 127 -13.24 22.50 -9.02
N PHE A 128 -12.39 23.43 -8.56
CA PHE A 128 -12.66 24.86 -8.69
C PHE A 128 -12.74 25.32 -10.16
N LEU A 129 -11.85 24.80 -11.03
CA LEU A 129 -11.90 25.05 -12.47
C LEU A 129 -13.15 24.46 -13.14
N TYR A 130 -13.66 23.32 -12.65
CA TYR A 130 -14.86 22.67 -13.18
C TYR A 130 -16.16 23.41 -12.80
N TYR A 131 -16.17 24.12 -11.66
CA TYR A 131 -17.30 24.98 -11.26
C TYR A 131 -17.20 26.42 -11.78
N ALA A 132 -16.02 26.84 -12.29
CA ALA A 132 -15.79 28.18 -12.83
C ALA A 132 -15.98 28.30 -14.36
N LEU A 133 -16.22 27.18 -15.05
CA LEU A 133 -16.60 27.07 -16.47
C LEU A 133 -18.07 26.71 -16.59
#